data_AF-T0YG65-F1
#
_entry.id   AF-T0YG65-F1
#
_cell.length_a   1.000
_cell.length_b   1.000
_cell.length_c   1.000
_cell.angle_alpha   90.00
_cell.angle_beta   90.00
_cell.angle_gamma   90.00
#
_symmetry.space_group_name_H-M   'P 1'
#
loop_
_entity.id
_entity.type
_entity.pdbx_description
1 polymer ?
#
loop_
_entity_poly.entity_id
_entity_poly.type
_entity_poly.pdbx_seq_one_letter_code
_entity_poly.pdbx_strand_id
1 'polypeptide(L)' 'MIKIGEILRGGYEGKDVSIRGWVYRCRSSGKITFTVVRDSSGIIQCISKEGEIQDD' A
#
# COMPACT_ATOMS: atom_id res chain seq x y z
N MET A 1 -8.43 -2.36 -10.24
CA MET A 1 -7.46 -1.63 -9.38
C MET A 1 -8.08 -0.31 -8.98
N ILE A 2 -8.00 0.03 -7.70
CA ILE A 2 -8.65 1.21 -7.12
C ILE A 2 -7.62 2.35 -7.06
N LYS A 3 -8.06 3.60 -7.29
CA LYS A 3 -7.19 4.78 -7.15
C LYS A 3 -6.92 5.06 -5.67
N ILE A 4 -5.71 5.50 -5.34
CA ILE A 4 -5.34 5.79 -3.95
C ILE A 4 -6.27 6.85 -3.35
N GLY A 5 -6.61 7.89 -4.11
CA GLY A 5 -7.51 8.96 -3.67
C GLY A 5 -8.93 8.49 -3.35
N GLU A 6 -9.39 7.35 -3.89
CA GLU A 6 -10.69 6.75 -3.52
C GLU A 6 -10.60 6.03 -2.19
N ILE A 7 -9.50 5.33 -1.93
CA ILE A 7 -9.24 4.69 -0.64
C ILE A 7 -9.16 5.74 0.48
N LEU A 8 -8.47 6.85 0.22
CA LEU A 8 -8.35 7.96 1.17
C LEU A 8 -9.68 8.66 1.50
N ARG A 9 -10.71 8.50 0.66
CA ARG A 9 -12.07 9.01 0.95
C ARG A 9 -12.88 8.11 1.88
N GLY A 10 -12.36 6.92 2.22
CA GLY A 10 -13.02 5.94 3.10
C GLY A 10 -13.86 4.90 2.36
N GLY A 11 -14.51 4.00 3.11
CA GLY A 11 -15.40 2.95 2.58
C GLY A 11 -14.70 1.65 2.14
N TYR A 12 -13.39 1.57 2.32
CA TYR A 12 -12.55 0.40 1.99
C TYR A 12 -11.91 -0.28 3.21
N GLU A 13 -12.30 0.12 4.42
CA GLU A 13 -11.82 -0.51 5.65
C GLU A 13 -12.21 -1.99 5.69
N GLY A 14 -11.25 -2.86 6.03
CA GLY A 14 -11.44 -4.31 6.12
C GLY A 14 -11.64 -5.02 4.77
N LYS A 15 -11.46 -4.34 3.64
CA LYS A 15 -11.57 -4.93 2.31
C LYS A 15 -10.21 -5.15 1.68
N ASP A 16 -10.06 -6.28 0.98
CA ASP A 16 -8.91 -6.52 0.13
C ASP A 16 -9.01 -5.67 -1.14
N VAL A 17 -7.98 -4.86 -1.38
CA VAL A 17 -7.93 -3.92 -2.50
C VAL A 17 -6.59 -4.00 -3.21
N SER A 18 -6.62 -3.90 -4.54
CA SER A 18 -5.40 -3.83 -5.36
C SER A 18 -5.22 -2.42 -5.91
N ILE A 19 -4.04 -1.85 -5.67
CA ILE A 19 -3.63 -0.53 -6.18
C ILE A 19 -2.47 -0.68 -7.17
N ARG A 20 -2.27 0.35 -8.00
CA ARG A 20 -1.07 0.48 -8.84
C ARG A 20 -0.57 1.90 -8.78
N GLY A 21 0.74 2.03 -8.67
CA GLY A 21 1.40 3.32 -8.60
C GLY A 21 2.91 3.16 -8.65
N TRP A 22 3.59 4.21 -8.23
CA TRP A 22 5.04 4.27 -8.13
C TRP A 22 5.45 4.30 -6.67
N VAL A 23 6.53 3.60 -6.33
CA VAL A 23 7.13 3.69 -5.00
C VAL A 23 7.70 5.10 -4.83
N TYR A 24 7.21 5.82 -3.82
CA TYR A 24 7.72 7.13 -3.44
C TYR A 24 8.90 6.99 -2.47
N ARG A 25 8.75 6.14 -1.45
CA ARG A 25 9.78 5.84 -0.46
C ARG A 25 9.62 4.42 0.04
N CYS A 26 10.72 3.74 0.30
CA CYS A 26 10.72 2.45 0.98
C CYS A 26 11.70 2.51 2.16
N ARG A 27 11.31 1.96 3.30
CA ARG A 27 12.23 1.70 4.42
C ARG A 27 11.92 0.34 5.02
N SER A 28 12.94 -0.35 5.51
CA SER A 28 12.82 -1.60 6.25
C SER A 28 13.28 -1.41 7.69
N SER A 29 12.64 -2.13 8.61
CA SER A 29 13.04 -2.20 10.01
C SER A 29 12.78 -3.61 10.52
N GLY A 30 13.87 -4.39 10.66
CA GLY A 30 13.78 -5.82 10.94
C GLY A 30 12.96 -6.53 9.87
N LYS A 31 11.89 -7.21 10.31
CA LYS A 31 10.98 -8.00 9.47
C LYS A 31 9.83 -7.20 8.85
N ILE A 32 9.80 -5.88 9.04
CA ILE A 32 8.71 -5.02 8.55
C ILE A 32 9.25 -4.06 7.50
N THR A 33 8.59 -4.04 6.35
CA THR A 33 8.85 -3.10 5.26
C THR A 33 7.70 -2.10 5.18
N PHE A 34 8.06 -0.82 5.17
CA PHE A 34 7.13 0.28 4.98
C PHE A 34 7.36 0.86 3.59
N THR A 35 6.42 0.59 2.69
CA THR A 35 6.47 1.06 1.30
C THR A 35 5.42 2.14 1.11
N VAL A 36 5.86 3.35 0.82
CA VAL A 36 4.98 4.45 0.46
C VAL A 36 4.78 4.43 -1.05
N VAL A 37 3.54 4.24 -1.48
CA VAL A 37 3.14 4.18 -2.90
C VAL A 37 2.35 5.43 -3.25
N ARG A 38 2.59 5.99 -4.44
CA ARG A 38 1.85 7.14 -4.96
C ARG A 38 1.27 6.88 -6.34
N ASP A 39 0.17 7.53 -6.64
CA ASP A 39 -0.40 7.62 -7.99
C ASP A 39 -0.76 9.09 -8.28
N SER A 40 -1.51 9.36 -9.36
CA SER A 40 -1.93 10.72 -9.70
C SER A 40 -3.01 11.30 -8.76
N SER A 41 -3.54 10.50 -7.84
CA SER A 41 -4.68 10.82 -6.97
C SER A 41 -4.32 10.90 -5.49
N GLY A 42 -3.19 10.34 -5.06
CA GLY A 42 -2.73 10.41 -3.69
C GLY A 42 -1.49 9.59 -3.38
N ILE A 43 -1.17 9.51 -2.09
CA ILE A 43 -0.05 8.74 -1.54
C ILE A 43 -0.59 7.89 -0.37
N ILE A 44 -0.18 6.63 -0.29
CA ILE A 44 -0.57 5.69 0.77
C ILE A 44 0.64 4.90 1.27
N GLN A 45 0.66 4.54 2.55
CA GLN A 45 1.68 3.68 3.13
C GLN A 45 1.18 2.25 3.23
N CYS A 46 1.89 1.33 2.59
CA CYS A 46 1.70 -0.11 2.69
C CYS A 46 2.73 -0.68 3.68
N ILE A 47 2.27 -1.54 4.58
CA ILE A 47 3.14 -2.25 5.52
C ILE A 47 3.14 -3.72 5.12
N SER A 48 4.32 -4.27 4.88
CA SER A 48 4.52 -5.68 4.56
C SER A 48 5.36 -6.31 5.65
N LYS A 49 4.91 -7.44 6.22
CA LYS A 49 5.70 -8.22 7.19
C LYS A 49 6.24 -9.47 6.53
N GLU A 50 7.52 -9.72 6.71
CA GLU A 50 8.18 -10.94 6.26
C GLU A 50 7.48 -12.18 6.86
N GLY A 51 7.01 -13.08 6.00
CA GLY A 51 6.22 -14.27 6.38
C GLY A 51 4.70 -14.12 6.32
N GLU A 52 4.17 -12.89 6.16
CA GLU A 52 2.73 -12.63 5.92
C GLU A 52 2.45 -12.18 4.48
N ILE A 53 3.47 -12.18 3.62
CA ILE A 53 3.34 -11.85 2.21
C ILE A 53 3.03 -13.15 1.46
N GLN A 54 1.90 -13.19 0.76
CA GLN A 54 1.62 -14.26 -0.21
C GLN A 54 2.38 -13.94 -1.50
N ASP A 55 3.24 -14.87 -1.90
CA ASP A 55 3.79 -14.90 -3.26
C ASP A 55 2.70 -15.52 -4.17
N ASP A 56 2.09 -14.69 -5.01
CA ASP A 56 1.21 -15.12 -6.11
C ASP A 56 2.06 -15.32 -7.38
#